data_AF-A0A956FZN1-F1
#
_entry.id   AF-A0A956FZN1-F1
#
_cell.length_a   1.000
_cell.length_b   1.000
_cell.length_c   1.000
_cell.angle_alpha   90.00
_cell.angle_beta   90.00
_cell.angle_gamma   90.00
#
_symmetry.space_group_name_H-M   'P 1'
#
loop_
_entity.id
_entity.type
_entity.pdbx_description
1 polymer ?
#
loop_
_entity_poly.entity_id
_entity_poly.type
_entity_poly.pdbx_seq_one_letter_code
_entity_poly.pdbx_strand_id
1 'polypeptide(L)'
;MIRRAVITLLGLLMLSGVAAAHQDRIFQVQPSGEVMGIATKFGKVFIILRRAAGHTAVTIKIGKTTSALPRCLAKWFSSRKKLFVAGSWWHKPGRSSLPPYVGIRADYAAKHTVDLLFSLTTGKLLDASEHIVTGKNSSRSAKLHGCSAAAIKRLK
;
A
#
# COMPACT_ATOMS: atom_id res chain seq x y z
N MET A 1 39.70 -1.70 -36.74
CA MET A 1 38.53 -0.99 -36.15
C MET A 1 37.49 -1.94 -35.54
N ILE A 2 37.24 -3.13 -36.11
CA ILE A 2 36.20 -4.09 -35.66
C ILE A 2 36.37 -4.56 -34.20
N ARG A 3 37.60 -4.83 -33.73
CA ARG A 3 37.84 -5.32 -32.35
C ARG A 3 37.39 -4.37 -31.24
N ARG A 4 37.45 -3.04 -31.47
CA ARG A 4 37.03 -2.05 -30.47
C ARG A 4 35.50 -2.01 -30.35
N ALA A 5 34.79 -2.14 -31.46
CA ALA A 5 33.32 -2.18 -31.48
C ALA A 5 32.75 -3.40 -30.75
N VAL A 6 33.39 -4.56 -30.89
CA VAL A 6 32.98 -5.80 -30.20
C VAL A 6 33.15 -5.68 -28.69
N ILE A 7 34.26 -5.09 -28.22
CA ILE A 7 34.49 -4.87 -26.78
C ILE A 7 33.48 -3.90 -26.20
N THR A 8 33.19 -2.79 -26.91
CA THR A 8 32.18 -1.82 -26.46
C THR A 8 30.78 -2.45 -26.41
N LEU A 9 30.41 -3.25 -27.40
CA LEU A 9 29.12 -3.94 -27.43
C LEU A 9 28.98 -4.98 -26.30
N LEU A 10 30.04 -5.75 -26.04
CA LEU A 10 30.08 -6.71 -24.94
C LEU A 10 30.00 -6.02 -23.57
N GLY A 11 30.64 -4.85 -23.45
CA GLY A 11 30.53 -3.99 -22.27
C GLY A 11 29.10 -3.49 -22.04
N LEU A 12 28.40 -3.00 -23.07
CA LEU A 12 27.01 -2.54 -22.93
C LEU A 12 26.03 -3.68 -22.59
N LEU A 13 26.22 -4.88 -23.14
CA LEU A 13 25.36 -6.03 -22.83
C LEU A 13 25.49 -6.46 -21.36
N MET A 14 26.67 -6.34 -20.76
CA MET A 14 26.90 -6.65 -19.34
C MET A 14 26.31 -5.60 -18.38
N LEU A 15 26.01 -4.38 -18.86
CA LEU A 15 25.32 -3.34 -18.06
C LEU A 15 23.79 -3.52 -18.00
N SER A 16 23.21 -4.47 -18.73
CA SER A 16 21.76 -4.76 -18.68
C SER A 16 21.33 -5.56 -17.43
N GLY A 17 22.25 -5.80 -16.50
CA GLY A 17 22.03 -6.51 -15.26
C GLY A 17 21.12 -5.77 -14.28
N VAL A 18 19.94 -6.33 -14.09
CA VAL A 18 19.07 -6.23 -12.90
C VAL A 18 18.43 -4.86 -12.62
N ALA A 19 17.57 -4.43 -13.55
CA ALA A 19 16.36 -3.72 -13.15
C ALA A 19 15.41 -4.72 -12.45
N ALA A 20 15.71 -5.07 -11.20
CA ALA A 20 14.74 -5.74 -10.32
C ALA A 20 13.65 -4.73 -9.98
N ALA A 21 12.72 -4.52 -10.93
CA ALA A 21 11.56 -3.67 -10.71
C ALA A 21 10.79 -4.23 -9.50
N HIS A 22 10.51 -3.34 -8.54
CA HIS A 22 9.69 -3.64 -7.37
C HIS A 22 8.38 -4.29 -7.81
N GLN A 23 8.22 -5.59 -7.57
CA GLN A 23 6.99 -6.29 -7.94
C GLN A 23 5.97 -6.15 -6.82
N ASP A 24 5.28 -5.01 -6.84
CA ASP A 24 4.02 -4.88 -6.12
C ASP A 24 3.02 -5.84 -6.73
N ARG A 25 2.45 -6.68 -5.88
CA ARG A 25 1.43 -7.64 -6.25
C ARG A 25 0.08 -7.09 -5.86
N ILE A 26 -0.87 -7.16 -6.78
CA ILE A 26 -2.27 -6.90 -6.48
C ILE A 26 -2.81 -8.11 -5.71
N PHE A 27 -3.46 -7.84 -4.58
CA PHE A 27 -4.05 -8.86 -3.75
C PHE A 27 -5.56 -8.89 -3.91
N GLN A 28 -6.12 -10.10 -3.92
CA GLN A 28 -7.56 -10.28 -3.83
C GLN A 28 -8.00 -10.17 -2.38
N VAL A 29 -9.13 -9.49 -2.16
CA VAL A 29 -9.78 -9.40 -0.84
C VAL A 29 -11.05 -10.22 -0.88
N GLN A 30 -11.12 -11.23 -0.01
CA GLN A 30 -12.29 -12.08 0.12
C GLN A 30 -13.48 -11.34 0.75
N PRO A 31 -14.72 -11.85 0.62
CA PRO A 31 -15.89 -11.28 1.31
C PRO A 31 -15.73 -11.17 2.83
N SER A 32 -14.95 -12.06 3.45
CA SER A 32 -14.59 -12.03 4.88
C SER A 32 -13.66 -10.86 5.26
N GLY A 33 -13.09 -10.17 4.27
CA GLY A 33 -12.05 -9.16 4.44
C GLY A 33 -10.62 -9.73 4.46
N GLU A 34 -10.42 -11.05 4.30
CA GLU A 34 -9.10 -11.67 4.21
C GLU A 34 -8.38 -11.26 2.92
N VAL A 35 -7.14 -10.79 3.03
CA VAL A 35 -6.27 -10.45 1.90
C VAL A 35 -5.45 -11.68 1.53
N MET A 36 -5.65 -12.18 0.31
CA MET A 36 -5.03 -13.40 -0.18
C MET A 36 -3.67 -13.17 -0.82
N GLY A 37 -2.81 -14.19 -0.79
CA GLY A 37 -1.50 -14.18 -1.46
C GLY A 37 -0.37 -13.57 -0.64
N ILE A 38 -0.62 -13.13 0.59
CA ILE A 38 0.42 -12.72 1.52
C ILE A 38 1.21 -13.95 1.98
N ALA A 39 2.54 -13.85 2.02
CA ALA A 39 3.39 -14.94 2.48
C ALA A 39 3.06 -15.32 3.94
N THR A 40 2.90 -16.62 4.19
CA THR A 40 2.45 -17.18 5.48
C THR A 40 3.25 -16.73 6.70
N LYS A 41 4.55 -16.42 6.52
CA LYS A 41 5.44 -15.91 7.58
C LYS A 41 4.98 -14.60 8.23
N PHE A 42 4.15 -13.79 7.56
CA PHE A 42 3.58 -12.57 8.13
C PHE A 42 2.21 -12.79 8.79
N GLY A 43 1.69 -14.02 8.73
CA GLY A 43 0.33 -14.34 9.14
C GLY A 43 -0.73 -13.81 8.16
N LYS A 44 -1.99 -13.97 8.54
CA LYS A 44 -3.13 -13.50 7.74
C LYS A 44 -3.30 -11.99 7.86
N VAL A 45 -3.79 -11.38 6.79
CA VAL A 45 -4.15 -9.96 6.76
C VAL A 45 -5.66 -9.84 6.57
N PHE A 46 -6.32 -9.05 7.43
CA PHE A 46 -7.75 -8.78 7.34
C PHE A 46 -8.04 -7.30 7.33
N ILE A 47 -9.00 -6.90 6.50
CA ILE A 47 -9.58 -5.56 6.45
C ILE A 47 -11.04 -5.70 6.88
N ILE A 48 -11.31 -5.39 8.14
CA ILE A 48 -12.62 -5.59 8.75
C ILE A 48 -13.37 -4.25 8.74
N LEU A 49 -14.46 -4.18 7.98
CA LEU A 49 -15.33 -3.01 7.90
C LEU A 49 -16.63 -3.28 8.65
N ARG A 50 -16.90 -2.50 9.70
CA ARG A 50 -18.17 -2.52 10.43
C ARG A 50 -18.93 -1.23 10.15
N ARG A 51 -20.20 -1.36 9.80
CA ARG A 51 -21.10 -0.21 9.60
C ARG A 51 -22.30 -0.30 10.51
N ALA A 52 -22.59 0.79 11.20
CA ALA A 52 -23.76 0.93 12.04
C ALA A 52 -24.15 2.41 12.08
N ALA A 53 -25.44 2.71 11.91
CA ALA A 53 -26.02 4.05 12.11
C ALA A 53 -25.22 5.21 11.45
N GLY A 54 -24.84 5.07 10.17
CA GLY A 54 -24.08 6.11 9.46
C GLY A 54 -22.60 6.22 9.83
N HIS A 55 -22.08 5.32 10.67
CA HIS A 55 -20.67 5.26 11.04
C HIS A 55 -19.98 4.06 10.39
N THR A 56 -18.74 4.27 9.95
CA THR A 56 -17.86 3.21 9.45
C THR A 56 -16.67 3.09 10.40
N ALA A 57 -16.48 1.90 10.97
CA ALA A 57 -15.29 1.52 11.69
C ALA A 57 -14.48 0.56 10.83
N VAL A 58 -13.16 0.77 10.78
CA VAL A 58 -12.23 -0.06 10.01
C VAL A 58 -11.17 -0.58 10.96
N THR A 59 -10.92 -1.88 10.92
CA THR A 59 -9.84 -2.52 11.65
C THR A 59 -8.97 -3.28 10.66
N ILE A 60 -7.67 -3.00 10.70
CA ILE A 60 -6.66 -3.72 9.95
C ILE A 60 -6.01 -4.72 10.89
N LYS A 61 -6.02 -6.00 10.54
CA LYS A 61 -5.29 -7.05 11.26
C LYS A 61 -4.19 -7.59 10.38
N ILE A 62 -2.98 -7.68 10.90
CA ILE A 62 -1.81 -8.23 10.21
C ILE A 62 -1.13 -9.18 11.21
N GLY A 63 -1.23 -10.49 10.96
CA GLY A 63 -0.78 -11.50 11.90
C GLY A 63 -1.46 -11.34 13.26
N LYS A 64 -0.66 -11.01 14.29
CA LYS A 64 -1.14 -10.78 15.65
C LYS A 64 -1.47 -9.31 15.94
N THR A 65 -1.05 -8.38 15.09
CA THR A 65 -1.26 -6.95 15.30
C THR A 65 -2.65 -6.55 14.81
N THR A 66 -3.34 -5.73 15.60
CA THR A 66 -4.65 -5.16 15.27
C THR A 66 -4.59 -3.65 15.40
N SER A 67 -4.95 -2.95 14.33
CA SER A 67 -4.93 -1.49 14.23
C SER A 67 -6.32 -0.98 13.85
N ALA A 68 -6.99 -0.29 14.78
CA ALA A 68 -8.25 0.37 14.50
C ALA A 68 -7.99 1.74 13.86
N LEU A 69 -8.53 1.98 12.67
CA LEU A 69 -8.37 3.27 12.02
C LEU A 69 -9.16 4.35 12.79
N PRO A 70 -8.57 5.54 13.02
CA PRO A 70 -9.32 6.66 13.56
C PRO A 70 -10.47 7.01 12.61
N ARG A 71 -11.56 7.53 13.18
CA ARG A 71 -12.81 7.84 12.47
C ARG A 71 -12.58 8.69 11.21
N CYS A 72 -11.62 9.59 11.26
CA CYS A 72 -11.28 10.45 10.13
C CYS A 72 -10.70 9.69 8.92
N LEU A 73 -10.00 8.57 9.12
CA LEU A 73 -9.55 7.68 8.03
C LEU A 73 -10.65 6.69 7.65
N ALA A 74 -11.31 6.12 8.65
CA ALA A 74 -12.34 5.10 8.47
C ALA A 74 -13.52 5.59 7.62
N LYS A 75 -13.84 6.90 7.66
CA LYS A 75 -14.88 7.51 6.82
C LYS A 75 -14.64 7.30 5.32
N TRP A 76 -13.40 7.18 4.87
CA TRP A 76 -13.08 6.99 3.45
C TRP A 76 -13.41 5.59 2.93
N PHE A 77 -13.52 4.63 3.85
CA PHE A 77 -13.95 3.27 3.53
C PHE A 77 -15.49 3.13 3.54
N SER A 78 -16.23 4.21 3.75
CA SER A 78 -17.69 4.18 3.80
C SER A 78 -18.33 3.86 2.44
N SER A 79 -17.74 4.33 1.33
CA SER A 79 -18.36 4.31 0.00
C SER A 79 -18.37 2.92 -0.69
N ARG A 80 -17.57 1.95 -0.22
CA ARG A 80 -17.29 0.60 -0.81
C ARG A 80 -17.02 0.53 -2.32
N LYS A 81 -17.03 1.62 -3.09
CA LYS A 81 -17.09 1.51 -4.55
C LYS A 81 -15.99 0.59 -5.08
N LYS A 82 -14.75 0.78 -4.63
CA LYS A 82 -13.63 -0.14 -4.83
C LYS A 82 -12.65 -0.06 -3.67
N LEU A 83 -12.18 -1.22 -3.23
CA LEU A 83 -11.02 -1.35 -2.35
C LEU A 83 -9.93 -2.05 -3.16
N PHE A 84 -8.76 -1.43 -3.25
CA PHE A 84 -7.62 -2.01 -3.94
C PHE A 84 -6.52 -2.27 -2.93
N VAL A 85 -5.96 -3.48 -2.96
CA VAL A 85 -4.92 -3.88 -2.03
C VAL A 85 -3.74 -4.37 -2.85
N ALA A 86 -2.56 -3.83 -2.58
CA ALA A 86 -1.34 -4.23 -3.25
C ALA A 86 -0.17 -4.21 -2.26
N GLY A 87 0.93 -4.85 -2.60
CA GLY A 87 2.13 -4.74 -1.77
C GLY A 87 3.23 -5.70 -2.16
N SER A 88 4.30 -5.63 -1.38
CA SER A 88 5.52 -6.38 -1.63
C SER A 88 6.10 -6.88 -0.31
N TRP A 89 6.55 -8.12 -0.32
CA TRP A 89 7.22 -8.75 0.81
C TRP A 89 8.61 -9.28 0.50
N TRP A 90 9.15 -8.89 -0.66
CA TRP A 90 10.50 -9.25 -1.13
C TRP A 90 11.59 -8.35 -0.55
N HIS A 91 11.20 -7.25 0.10
CA HIS A 91 12.13 -6.32 0.73
C HIS A 91 12.88 -7.00 1.88
N LYS A 92 14.22 -7.04 1.76
CA LYS A 92 15.10 -7.50 2.84
C LYS A 92 15.40 -6.32 3.78
N PRO A 93 15.19 -6.47 5.11
CA PRO A 93 15.62 -5.48 6.08
C PRO A 93 17.09 -5.11 5.87
N GLY A 94 17.41 -3.80 5.86
CA GLY A 94 18.77 -3.29 5.66
C GLY A 94 19.28 -3.24 4.22
N ARG A 95 18.55 -3.77 3.22
CA ARG A 95 18.88 -3.65 1.79
C ARG A 95 17.85 -2.89 0.96
N SER A 96 16.71 -2.55 1.56
CA SER A 96 15.66 -1.76 0.92
C SER A 96 15.19 -0.65 1.85
N SER A 97 14.79 0.47 1.28
CA SER A 97 14.25 1.63 2.00
C SER A 97 12.88 1.37 2.62
N LEU A 98 12.13 0.39 2.10
CA LEU A 98 10.84 -0.02 2.64
C LEU A 98 10.91 -1.44 3.21
N PRO A 99 10.26 -1.71 4.36
CA PRO A 99 10.07 -3.07 4.85
C PRO A 99 9.00 -3.79 4.00
N PRO A 100 8.81 -5.11 4.14
CA PRO A 100 7.61 -5.79 3.67
C PRO A 100 6.33 -5.03 4.05
N TYR A 101 5.44 -4.82 3.09
CA TYR A 101 4.28 -3.96 3.27
C TYR A 101 3.02 -4.46 2.55
N VAL A 102 1.88 -3.94 3.00
CA VAL A 102 0.59 -4.00 2.32
C VAL A 102 0.00 -2.60 2.28
N GLY A 103 -0.28 -2.13 1.07
CA GLY A 103 -0.99 -0.90 0.76
C GLY A 103 -2.47 -1.17 0.57
N ILE A 104 -3.31 -0.32 1.17
CA ILE A 104 -4.76 -0.38 1.06
C ILE A 104 -5.23 0.95 0.51
N ARG A 105 -5.83 0.90 -0.67
CA ARG A 105 -6.44 2.03 -1.36
C ARG A 105 -7.96 1.97 -1.25
N ALA A 106 -8.56 3.09 -0.85
CA ALA A 106 -10.01 3.25 -0.83
C ALA A 106 -10.43 4.46 -1.65
N ASP A 107 -11.38 4.24 -2.58
CA ASP A 107 -12.05 5.31 -3.29
C ASP A 107 -13.21 5.82 -2.42
N TYR A 108 -13.23 7.11 -2.09
CA TYR A 108 -14.33 7.68 -1.29
C TYR A 108 -15.14 8.73 -2.03
N ALA A 109 -14.59 9.31 -3.09
CA ALA A 109 -15.29 10.18 -4.02
C ALA A 109 -14.74 9.95 -5.44
N ALA A 110 -15.46 10.42 -6.46
CA ALA A 110 -15.14 10.15 -7.87
C ALA A 110 -13.70 10.52 -8.29
N LYS A 111 -13.05 11.43 -7.55
CA LYS A 111 -11.70 11.92 -7.81
C LYS A 111 -10.79 11.85 -6.58
N HIS A 112 -11.19 11.18 -5.51
CA HIS A 112 -10.39 11.11 -4.29
C HIS A 112 -10.18 9.67 -3.86
N THR A 113 -8.90 9.31 -3.74
CA THR A 113 -8.47 8.03 -3.19
C THR A 113 -7.58 8.28 -1.98
N VAL A 114 -7.65 7.38 -1.01
CA VAL A 114 -6.71 7.36 0.10
C VAL A 114 -5.92 6.09 0.04
N ASP A 115 -4.60 6.23 0.18
CA ASP A 115 -3.64 5.15 0.27
C ASP A 115 -3.12 5.04 1.70
N LEU A 116 -3.24 3.85 2.30
CA LEU A 116 -2.69 3.54 3.61
C LEU A 116 -1.65 2.43 3.45
N LEU A 117 -0.42 2.68 3.86
CA LEU A 117 0.68 1.72 3.75
C LEU A 117 1.00 1.14 5.13
N PHE A 118 0.83 -0.16 5.30
CA PHE A 118 1.14 -0.88 6.55
C PHE A 118 2.34 -1.79 6.40
N SER A 119 3.17 -1.87 7.44
CA SER A 119 4.23 -2.86 7.54
C SER A 119 3.63 -4.25 7.80
N LEU A 120 3.99 -5.23 6.97
CA LEU A 120 3.63 -6.64 7.20
C LEU A 120 4.34 -7.23 8.42
N THR A 121 5.49 -6.69 8.81
CA THR A 121 6.26 -7.18 9.96
C THR A 121 5.70 -6.68 11.29
N THR A 122 5.33 -5.41 11.36
CA THR A 122 4.93 -4.77 12.63
C THR A 122 3.44 -4.51 12.74
N GLY A 123 2.72 -4.47 11.61
CA GLY A 123 1.33 -4.02 11.53
C GLY A 123 1.13 -2.51 11.72
N LYS A 124 2.21 -1.73 11.83
CA LYS A 124 2.19 -0.27 11.95
C LYS A 124 1.99 0.40 10.60
N LEU A 125 1.33 1.55 10.62
CA LEU A 125 1.17 2.44 9.48
C LEU A 125 2.51 3.11 9.18
N LEU A 126 3.04 2.86 7.98
CA LEU A 126 4.24 3.49 7.46
C LEU A 126 3.90 4.87 6.90
N ASP A 127 2.88 4.90 6.04
CA ASP A 127 2.46 6.10 5.32
C ASP A 127 0.95 6.17 5.11
N ALA A 128 0.43 7.37 4.95
CA ALA A 128 -0.95 7.62 4.58
C ALA A 128 -1.07 8.91 3.77
N SER A 129 -1.61 8.79 2.56
CA SER A 129 -1.72 9.88 1.60
C SER A 129 -3.11 9.94 0.98
N GLU A 130 -3.51 11.16 0.60
CA GLU A 130 -4.72 11.41 -0.20
C GLU A 130 -4.28 11.77 -1.61
N HIS A 131 -4.88 11.15 -2.60
CA HIS A 131 -4.65 11.44 -4.00
C HIS A 131 -5.93 12.04 -4.60
N ILE A 132 -5.77 13.23 -5.15
CA ILE A 132 -6.85 13.95 -5.83
C ILE A 132 -6.58 13.89 -7.33
N VAL A 133 -7.50 13.26 -8.08
CA VAL A 133 -7.45 13.18 -9.54
C VAL A 133 -7.88 14.53 -10.11
N THR A 134 -6.93 15.29 -10.64
CA THR A 134 -7.14 16.65 -11.17
C THR A 134 -7.45 16.68 -12.67
N GLY A 135 -7.30 15.55 -13.38
CA GLY A 135 -7.55 15.42 -14.82
C GLY A 135 -7.43 13.98 -15.29
N LYS A 136 -7.51 13.73 -16.62
CA LYS A 136 -7.46 12.37 -17.19
C LYS A 136 -6.19 11.59 -16.79
N ASN A 137 -5.05 12.28 -16.66
CA ASN A 137 -3.74 11.68 -16.36
C ASN A 137 -2.96 12.42 -15.24
N SER A 138 -3.61 13.28 -14.45
CA SER A 138 -2.94 14.04 -13.40
C SER A 138 -3.56 13.75 -12.03
N SER A 139 -2.69 13.49 -11.06
CA SER A 139 -3.07 13.38 -9.66
C SER A 139 -2.12 14.21 -8.79
N ARG A 140 -2.65 14.76 -7.70
CA ARG A 140 -1.86 15.44 -6.69
C ARG A 140 -1.93 14.64 -5.40
N SER A 141 -0.76 14.34 -4.82
CA SER A 141 -0.69 13.87 -3.44
C SER A 141 -0.85 15.06 -2.50
N ALA A 142 -1.76 14.93 -1.54
CA ALA A 142 -2.03 15.92 -0.52
C ALA A 142 -1.94 15.28 0.88
N LYS A 143 -1.70 16.12 1.89
CA LYS A 143 -1.90 15.69 3.28
C LYS A 143 -3.37 15.31 3.45
N LEU A 144 -3.60 14.25 4.22
CA LEU A 144 -4.91 13.74 4.60
C LEU A 144 -5.83 14.84 5.13
N HIS A 145 -6.75 15.34 4.29
CA HIS A 145 -7.63 16.43 4.69
C HIS A 145 -8.63 15.95 5.76
N GLY A 146 -8.66 16.68 6.87
CA GLY A 146 -9.57 16.38 7.99
C GLY A 146 -9.14 15.21 8.88
N CYS A 147 -7.87 14.79 8.81
CA CYS A 147 -7.23 13.96 9.84
C CYS A 147 -6.07 14.71 10.49
N SER A 148 -6.04 14.74 11.83
CA SER A 148 -4.90 15.33 12.54
C SER A 148 -3.67 14.41 12.49
N ALA A 149 -2.47 15.00 12.45
CA ALA A 149 -1.22 14.25 12.54
C ALA A 149 -1.16 13.38 13.81
N ALA A 150 -1.74 13.86 14.92
CA ALA A 150 -1.83 13.10 16.17
C ALA A 150 -2.68 11.83 16.03
N ALA A 151 -3.79 11.88 15.29
CA ALA A 151 -4.62 10.70 15.03
C ALA A 151 -3.86 9.65 14.19
N ILE A 152 -3.08 10.10 13.21
CA ILE A 152 -2.25 9.23 12.35
C ILE A 152 -1.08 8.64 13.15
N LYS A 153 -0.44 9.42 14.03
CA LYS A 153 0.71 8.98 14.84
C LYS A 153 0.38 7.79 15.75
N ARG A 154 -0.87 7.63 16.18
CA ARG A 154 -1.33 6.47 16.98
C ARG A 154 -1.26 5.14 16.22
N LEU A 155 -1.16 5.19 14.90
CA LEU A 155 -1.04 4.00 14.05
C LEU A 155 0.42 3.68 13.69
N LYS A 156 1.38 4.56 14.00
CA LYS A 156 2.80 4.43 13.62
C LYS A 156 3.62 3.66 14.66
#